data_AF-A0A1X7T1T3-F1
#
_entry.id   AF-A0A1X7T1T3-F1
#
_cell.length_a   1.000
_cell.length_b   1.000
_cell.length_c   1.000
_cell.angle_alpha   90.00
_cell.angle_beta   90.00
_cell.angle_gamma   90.00
#
_symmetry.space_group_name_H-M   'P 1'
#
loop_
_entity.id
_entity.type
_entity.pdbx_description
1 polymer ?
#
loop_
_entity_poly.entity_id
_entity_poly.type
_entity_poly.pdbx_seq_one_letter_code
_entity_poly.pdbx_strand_id
1 'polypeptide(L)'
;MALVGQLDNFTTGTVDISNKNSVNSYNISTASCREINYKFKPQSINQTRTPGYTVTLSATIQNSINFSKNARDIINIEIQSCPNGFCLSSSSLLCDCTYTNKAVNGSIQSCNVTNNSVTKQPEANLWLHGTNPCTILYSTCPFDYCIIGTPEILNLGNPDEQCASNRSGRLCGNCLTNFSLMLGSNRCRECSNNSLALIILFVVFGIALVILIFALNLTVTVGTINGLLFFANVIKIYQPLIPHFNEFHVLSQFISWINMDFGIETCFYNGMESCGKTGLQFVFTVYLWALILLIIFLSKWSMKLTRLMGNNAVPVLCTLLLLSYTKLLRTIFSILSFDKIYQMSNPDEISNNTDEMCNTSLVWSVDGTIDYANDCHLYLAITALLVLTFVVLPYTMLLLLFPLWELCRSKCTNCTTCYIKLKPFFDAYAGPYTDSFRFWPGMLLVVRIILAAVVATKAQNEEDTGVAPLGLLVAVVVILLTALFLKAVYKSPKLNGLDEFFLICLLITTVAIYVSKNSNDSSGVNITQIIVFTFAFVCFLGIIAYHTYSKEIVKNTFKKVKKATKKVSIAESGSSIKIDDNMSTDEARMRLPTVTSSVFDTSIIYELREPLLDIQES
;
A
#
# COMPACT_ATOMS: atom_id res chain seq x y z
N MET A 1 -9.73 2.56 -58.03
CA MET A 1 -9.17 2.39 -59.38
C MET A 1 -10.20 2.94 -60.35
N ALA A 2 -10.04 4.16 -60.85
CA ALA A 2 -10.94 4.71 -61.86
C ALA A 2 -10.43 4.29 -63.23
N LEU A 3 -11.21 3.50 -63.96
CA LEU A 3 -10.89 3.04 -65.31
C LEU A 3 -11.46 4.07 -66.29
N VAL A 4 -10.59 4.90 -66.86
CA VAL A 4 -11.00 5.79 -67.95
C VAL A 4 -10.61 5.16 -69.28
N GLY A 5 -11.54 4.36 -69.82
CA GLY A 5 -11.43 3.64 -71.07
C GLY A 5 -12.53 2.59 -71.17
N GLN A 6 -13.34 2.63 -72.22
CA GLN A 6 -14.29 1.55 -72.52
C GLN A 6 -13.48 0.36 -73.03
N LEU A 7 -13.89 -0.87 -72.65
CA LEU A 7 -13.30 -2.15 -73.02
C LEU A 7 -12.68 -2.09 -74.43
N ASP A 8 -11.34 -2.20 -74.48
CA ASP A 8 -10.49 -2.36 -75.67
C ASP A 8 -9.99 -1.13 -76.45
N ASN A 9 -10.24 0.12 -76.03
CA ASN A 9 -9.63 1.30 -76.68
C ASN A 9 -8.89 2.22 -75.70
N PHE A 10 -7.58 1.99 -75.54
CA PHE A 10 -6.69 2.94 -74.89
C PHE A 10 -6.63 4.25 -75.70
N THR A 11 -6.65 5.39 -75.01
CA THR A 11 -6.51 6.72 -75.65
C THR A 11 -5.29 7.45 -75.10
N THR A 12 -4.68 8.28 -75.93
CA THR A 12 -3.73 9.33 -75.49
C THR A 12 -4.50 10.60 -75.15
N GLY A 13 -3.89 11.49 -74.36
CA GLY A 13 -4.51 12.74 -73.95
C GLY A 13 -3.91 13.29 -72.65
N THR A 14 -4.46 14.40 -72.18
CA THR A 14 -4.10 14.98 -70.88
C THR A 14 -5.19 14.68 -69.86
N VAL A 15 -4.82 14.04 -68.75
CA VAL A 15 -5.74 13.81 -67.62
C VAL A 15 -5.53 14.93 -66.61
N ASP A 16 -6.54 15.75 -66.42
CA ASP A 16 -6.57 16.79 -65.40
C ASP A 16 -7.29 16.27 -64.16
N ILE A 17 -6.61 16.25 -63.01
CA ILE A 17 -7.21 16.00 -61.71
C ILE A 17 -7.42 17.36 -61.04
N SER A 18 -8.68 17.72 -60.85
CA SER A 18 -9.09 18.99 -60.26
C SER A 18 -9.66 18.82 -58.85
N ASN A 19 -9.27 19.70 -57.95
CA ASN A 19 -9.85 19.85 -56.62
C ASN A 19 -10.11 21.32 -56.31
N LYS A 20 -11.38 21.72 -56.37
CA LYS A 20 -11.80 23.14 -56.25
C LYS A 20 -10.96 24.06 -57.15
N ASN A 21 -9.90 24.67 -56.61
CA ASN A 21 -9.05 25.67 -57.30
C ASN A 21 -7.69 25.14 -57.76
N SER A 22 -7.32 23.88 -57.46
CA SER A 22 -6.07 23.27 -57.94
C SER A 22 -6.36 22.30 -59.08
N VAL A 23 -5.57 22.38 -60.15
CA VAL A 23 -5.63 21.48 -61.32
C VAL A 23 -4.24 20.94 -61.57
N ASN A 24 -4.10 19.61 -61.54
CA ASN A 24 -2.87 18.92 -61.89
C ASN A 24 -3.08 18.12 -63.18
N SER A 25 -2.30 18.45 -64.20
CA SER A 25 -2.39 17.84 -65.53
C SER A 25 -1.32 16.75 -65.72
N TYR A 26 -1.73 15.60 -66.23
CA TYR A 26 -0.86 14.46 -66.52
C TYR A 26 -0.95 14.12 -68.01
N ASN A 27 0.14 14.28 -68.73
CA ASN A 27 0.19 13.96 -70.16
C ASN A 27 0.47 12.46 -70.38
N ILE A 28 -0.41 11.79 -71.11
CA ILE A 28 -0.31 10.39 -71.48
C ILE A 28 -0.04 10.32 -72.99
N SER A 29 1.24 10.18 -73.34
CA SER A 29 1.72 10.12 -74.72
C SER A 29 1.52 8.76 -75.39
N THR A 30 1.34 7.69 -74.61
CA THR A 30 1.14 6.32 -75.10
C THR A 30 -0.16 5.74 -74.58
N ALA A 31 -0.91 5.10 -75.47
CA ALA A 31 -2.20 4.48 -75.17
C ALA A 31 -2.01 3.17 -74.38
N SER A 32 -1.68 3.29 -73.08
CA SER A 32 -1.46 2.17 -72.17
C SER A 32 -2.03 2.48 -70.78
N CYS A 33 -2.46 1.46 -70.04
CA CYS A 33 -2.81 1.61 -68.61
C CYS A 33 -1.62 2.20 -67.84
N ARG A 34 -1.83 3.33 -67.17
CA ARG A 34 -0.82 3.99 -66.34
C ARG A 34 -1.41 4.37 -64.99
N GLU A 35 -0.69 4.05 -63.92
CA GLU A 35 -1.05 4.48 -62.59
C GLU A 35 -0.69 5.97 -62.40
N ILE A 36 -1.66 6.78 -61.99
CA ILE A 36 -1.48 8.20 -61.67
C ILE A 36 -1.52 8.36 -60.15
N ASN A 37 -0.40 8.78 -59.58
CA ASN A 37 -0.30 9.11 -58.16
C ASN A 37 -0.56 10.60 -57.95
N TYR A 38 -1.68 10.93 -57.29
CA TYR A 38 -2.05 12.29 -56.91
C TYR A 38 -2.00 12.42 -55.38
N LYS A 39 -1.21 13.38 -54.88
CA LYS A 39 -1.15 13.71 -53.45
C LYS A 39 -2.01 14.95 -53.18
N PHE A 40 -3.07 14.74 -52.42
CA PHE A 40 -3.93 15.82 -51.94
C PHE A 40 -3.50 16.28 -50.54
N LYS A 41 -3.54 17.59 -50.29
CA LYS A 41 -3.43 18.18 -48.94
C LYS A 41 -4.67 19.03 -48.66
N PRO A 42 -5.41 18.78 -47.56
CA PRO A 42 -6.57 19.58 -47.21
C PRO A 42 -6.19 21.03 -46.92
N GLN A 43 -7.02 21.98 -47.38
CA GLN A 43 -6.75 23.42 -47.29
C GLN A 43 -7.16 24.06 -45.95
N SER A 44 -7.95 23.38 -45.11
CA SER A 44 -8.35 23.92 -43.81
C SER A 44 -8.57 22.85 -42.75
N ILE A 45 -8.17 23.15 -41.51
CA ILE A 45 -8.33 22.32 -40.31
C ILE A 45 -9.82 21.96 -40.04
N ASN A 46 -10.76 22.80 -40.47
CA ASN A 46 -12.19 22.57 -40.30
C ASN A 46 -12.75 21.46 -41.20
N GLN A 47 -12.02 21.05 -42.26
CA GLN A 47 -12.45 20.02 -43.20
C GLN A 47 -12.18 18.58 -42.69
N THR A 48 -11.36 18.41 -41.65
CA THR A 48 -11.00 17.08 -41.11
C THR A 48 -11.65 16.79 -39.75
N ARG A 49 -12.36 17.76 -39.18
CA ARG A 49 -13.03 17.64 -37.87
C ARG A 49 -14.47 17.12 -37.97
N THR A 50 -15.11 17.23 -39.14
CA THR A 50 -16.41 16.61 -39.40
C THR A 50 -16.22 15.14 -39.79
N PRO A 51 -16.82 14.18 -39.06
CA PRO A 51 -16.83 12.78 -39.46
C PRO A 51 -17.44 12.66 -40.87
N GLY A 52 -16.76 11.94 -41.77
CA GLY A 52 -17.25 11.70 -43.12
C GLY A 52 -17.15 12.89 -44.08
N TYR A 53 -16.22 13.82 -43.85
CA TYR A 53 -15.97 14.89 -44.83
C TYR A 53 -15.49 14.29 -46.16
N THR A 54 -16.28 14.51 -47.20
CA THR A 54 -15.99 14.03 -48.54
C THR A 54 -15.30 15.11 -49.36
N VAL A 55 -14.10 14.79 -49.85
CA VAL A 55 -13.41 15.59 -50.86
C VAL A 55 -13.74 15.00 -52.22
N THR A 56 -14.42 15.79 -53.03
CA THR A 56 -14.71 15.43 -54.41
C THR A 56 -13.55 15.86 -55.31
N LEU A 57 -12.86 14.89 -55.90
CA LEU A 57 -11.92 15.11 -56.99
C LEU A 57 -12.64 14.90 -58.32
N SER A 58 -12.37 15.76 -59.29
CA SER A 58 -12.90 15.63 -60.65
C SER A 58 -11.76 15.33 -61.61
N ALA A 59 -11.76 14.14 -62.21
CA ALA A 59 -10.82 13.74 -63.25
C ALA A 59 -11.44 14.02 -64.63
N THR A 60 -10.79 14.85 -65.44
CA THR A 60 -11.25 15.23 -66.78
C THR A 60 -10.19 14.91 -67.82
N ILE A 61 -10.58 14.27 -68.93
CA ILE A 61 -9.68 14.06 -70.07
C ILE A 61 -9.82 15.22 -71.05
N GLN A 62 -8.69 15.84 -71.40
CA GLN A 62 -8.56 16.85 -72.44
C GLN A 62 -7.71 16.34 -73.61
N ASN A 63 -7.94 16.90 -74.81
CA ASN A 63 -7.13 16.68 -76.01
C ASN A 63 -6.93 15.20 -76.39
N SER A 64 -7.98 14.38 -76.23
CA SER A 64 -7.97 12.99 -76.66
C SER A 64 -8.27 12.86 -78.15
N ILE A 65 -7.55 11.97 -78.83
CA ILE A 65 -7.72 11.72 -80.27
C ILE A 65 -9.06 11.00 -80.57
N ASN A 66 -9.59 10.24 -79.60
CA ASN A 66 -10.74 9.36 -79.80
C ASN A 66 -12.06 9.81 -79.13
N PHE A 67 -12.07 10.85 -78.28
CA PHE A 67 -13.31 11.34 -77.66
C PHE A 67 -13.74 12.71 -78.19
N SER A 68 -14.97 12.80 -78.69
CA SER A 68 -15.62 14.05 -79.13
C SER A 68 -16.27 14.83 -77.96
N LYS A 69 -16.37 14.23 -76.77
CA LYS A 69 -16.92 14.86 -75.56
C LYS A 69 -15.93 14.67 -74.40
N ASN A 70 -15.76 15.72 -73.59
CA ASN A 70 -14.96 15.67 -72.36
C ASN A 70 -15.54 14.60 -71.43
N ALA A 71 -14.81 13.50 -71.23
CA ALA A 71 -15.14 12.52 -70.20
C ALA A 71 -14.75 13.08 -68.83
N ARG A 72 -15.71 13.11 -67.91
CA ARG A 72 -15.53 13.57 -66.53
C ARG A 72 -15.92 12.44 -65.60
N ASP A 73 -15.02 12.07 -64.70
CA ASP A 73 -15.31 11.15 -63.61
C ASP A 73 -15.16 11.87 -62.26
N ILE A 74 -16.00 11.50 -61.31
CA ILE A 74 -16.08 12.12 -59.99
C ILE A 74 -15.64 11.11 -58.95
N ILE A 75 -14.49 11.37 -58.33
CA ILE A 75 -13.92 10.52 -57.30
C ILE A 75 -14.20 11.18 -55.95
N ASN A 76 -15.10 10.58 -55.17
CA ASN A 76 -15.35 11.01 -53.80
C ASN A 76 -14.38 10.29 -52.87
N ILE A 77 -13.54 11.06 -52.17
CA ILE A 77 -12.61 10.56 -51.15
C ILE A 77 -13.17 10.98 -49.79
N GLU A 78 -13.47 10.00 -48.95
CA GLU A 78 -13.85 10.26 -47.55
C GLU A 78 -12.59 10.40 -46.70
N ILE A 79 -12.48 11.52 -45.98
CA ILE A 79 -11.38 11.77 -45.04
C ILE A 79 -11.81 11.30 -43.65
N GLN A 80 -11.03 10.39 -43.08
CA GLN A 80 -11.22 9.94 -41.71
C GLN A 80 -10.67 10.96 -40.72
N SER A 81 -11.36 11.11 -39.59
CA SER A 81 -10.87 11.89 -38.45
C SER A 81 -9.62 11.24 -37.83
N CYS A 82 -8.82 12.02 -37.09
CA CYS A 82 -7.70 11.47 -36.36
C CYS A 82 -8.17 10.41 -35.34
N PRO A 83 -7.34 9.39 -35.06
CA PRO A 83 -7.65 8.43 -34.00
C PRO A 83 -7.80 9.09 -32.63
N ASN A 84 -8.47 8.40 -31.71
CA ASN A 84 -8.70 8.89 -30.36
C ASN A 84 -7.38 9.27 -29.67
N GLY A 85 -7.36 10.45 -29.04
CA GLY A 85 -6.16 10.97 -28.39
C GLY A 85 -5.09 11.54 -29.34
N PHE A 86 -5.31 11.55 -30.65
CA PHE A 86 -4.46 12.24 -31.63
C PHE A 86 -5.16 13.49 -32.19
N CYS A 87 -4.37 14.50 -32.52
CA CYS A 87 -4.85 15.75 -33.11
C CYS A 87 -4.22 16.03 -34.45
N LEU A 88 -4.96 16.69 -35.34
CA LEU A 88 -4.37 17.21 -36.56
C LEU A 88 -3.42 18.38 -36.21
N SER A 89 -2.15 18.24 -36.58
CA SER A 89 -1.16 19.31 -36.44
C SER A 89 -1.41 20.43 -37.45
N SER A 90 -1.40 21.68 -37.01
CA SER A 90 -1.53 22.86 -37.89
C SER A 90 -0.33 23.03 -38.84
N SER A 91 0.83 22.48 -38.47
CA SER A 91 2.08 22.60 -39.23
C SER A 91 2.26 21.53 -40.31
N SER A 92 2.07 20.26 -39.94
CA SER A 92 2.30 19.12 -40.84
C SER A 92 1.05 18.70 -41.62
N LEU A 93 -0.14 19.12 -41.18
CA LEU A 93 -1.44 18.62 -41.66
C LEU A 93 -1.56 17.09 -41.55
N LEU A 94 -0.82 16.50 -40.61
CA LEU A 94 -0.89 15.08 -40.24
C LEU A 94 -1.33 15.00 -38.78
N CYS A 95 -1.96 13.88 -38.40
CA CYS A 95 -2.26 13.65 -37.00
C CYS A 95 -0.95 13.49 -36.21
N ASP A 96 -0.89 14.08 -35.03
CA ASP A 96 0.23 13.98 -34.10
C ASP A 96 -0.29 13.89 -32.65
N CYS A 97 0.64 13.70 -31.72
CA CYS A 97 0.38 13.67 -30.28
C CYS A 97 1.09 14.84 -29.55
N THR A 98 1.44 15.91 -30.26
CA THR A 98 2.27 16.99 -29.69
C THR A 98 1.55 17.67 -28.53
N TYR A 99 0.24 17.86 -28.65
CA TYR A 99 -0.60 18.41 -27.58
C TYR A 99 -0.65 17.48 -26.35
N THR A 100 -0.72 16.16 -26.57
CA THR A 100 -0.68 15.14 -25.51
C THR A 100 0.63 15.24 -24.73
N ASN A 101 1.77 15.33 -25.42
CA ASN A 101 3.06 15.44 -24.77
C ASN A 101 3.22 16.73 -23.96
N LYS A 102 2.63 17.84 -24.42
CA LYS A 102 2.56 19.10 -23.66
C LYS A 102 1.73 18.92 -22.38
N ALA A 103 0.59 18.25 -22.45
CA ALA A 103 -0.29 18.03 -21.30
C ALA A 103 0.37 17.21 -20.18
N VAL A 104 1.19 16.22 -20.54
CA VAL A 104 1.86 15.33 -19.57
C VAL A 104 3.33 15.70 -19.32
N ASN A 105 3.67 16.97 -19.54
CA ASN A 105 4.97 17.57 -19.23
C ASN A 105 6.19 16.79 -19.77
N GLY A 106 6.12 16.29 -21.01
CA GLY A 106 7.25 15.59 -21.64
C GLY A 106 7.37 14.10 -21.32
N SER A 107 6.39 13.50 -20.64
CA SER A 107 6.39 12.07 -20.27
C SER A 107 6.19 11.10 -21.45
N ILE A 108 6.02 11.63 -22.68
CA ILE A 108 5.88 10.84 -23.91
C ILE A 108 7.16 10.94 -24.73
N GLN A 109 7.74 9.79 -25.08
CA GLN A 109 8.97 9.70 -25.87
C GLN A 109 8.68 9.81 -27.38
N SER A 110 7.68 9.07 -27.86
CA SER A 110 7.28 9.07 -29.27
C SER A 110 5.83 8.62 -29.43
N CYS A 111 5.23 8.88 -30.58
CA CYS A 111 3.90 8.36 -30.91
C CYS A 111 3.82 7.93 -32.37
N ASN A 112 3.00 6.92 -32.62
CA ASN A 112 2.76 6.38 -33.94
C ASN A 112 1.25 6.32 -34.18
N VAL A 113 0.80 7.13 -35.14
CA VAL A 113 -0.61 7.26 -35.48
C VAL A 113 -1.15 6.00 -36.15
N THR A 114 -0.31 5.27 -36.89
CA THR A 114 -0.75 4.12 -37.71
C THR A 114 -1.31 2.99 -36.85
N ASN A 115 -0.74 2.80 -35.65
CA ASN A 115 -1.15 1.79 -34.68
C ASN A 115 -1.80 2.40 -33.44
N ASN A 116 -2.20 3.69 -33.49
CA ASN A 116 -2.78 4.45 -32.38
C ASN A 116 -1.95 4.38 -31.09
N SER A 117 -0.62 4.26 -31.21
CA SER A 117 0.24 3.98 -30.07
C SER A 117 1.08 5.16 -29.62
N VAL A 118 1.33 5.19 -28.32
CA VAL A 118 2.21 6.15 -27.66
C VAL A 118 3.24 5.37 -26.86
N THR A 119 4.48 5.82 -26.96
CA THR A 119 5.61 5.29 -26.20
C THR A 119 5.87 6.19 -25.00
N LYS A 120 5.68 5.65 -23.79
CA LYS A 120 5.97 6.37 -22.54
C LYS A 120 7.48 6.47 -22.31
N GLN A 121 7.90 7.50 -21.58
CA GLN A 121 9.26 7.52 -21.04
C GLN A 121 9.47 6.31 -20.10
N PRO A 122 10.67 5.71 -20.07
CA PRO A 122 11.01 4.72 -19.05
C PRO A 122 10.70 5.31 -17.66
N GLU A 123 10.00 4.54 -16.82
CA GLU A 123 9.67 4.91 -15.42
C GLU A 123 8.57 5.97 -15.24
N ALA A 124 7.93 6.46 -16.31
CA ALA A 124 6.79 7.36 -16.18
C ALA A 124 5.57 6.63 -15.58
N ASN A 125 5.20 6.96 -14.35
CA ASN A 125 4.00 6.44 -13.68
C ASN A 125 2.72 7.14 -14.16
N LEU A 126 2.40 6.98 -15.45
CA LEU A 126 1.34 7.72 -16.14
C LEU A 126 0.28 6.77 -16.69
N TRP A 127 -0.99 7.04 -16.40
CA TRP A 127 -2.14 6.42 -17.03
C TRP A 127 -2.72 7.35 -18.11
N LEU A 128 -3.01 6.81 -19.29
CA LEU A 128 -3.53 7.56 -20.45
C LEU A 128 -4.75 6.88 -21.07
N HIS A 129 -5.70 7.67 -21.53
CA HIS A 129 -6.82 7.18 -22.32
C HIS A 129 -7.27 8.21 -23.36
N GLY A 130 -7.31 7.81 -24.64
CA GLY A 130 -7.90 8.61 -25.71
C GLY A 130 -9.40 8.34 -25.81
N THR A 131 -10.23 9.30 -25.41
CA THR A 131 -11.70 9.16 -25.47
C THR A 131 -12.23 9.52 -26.84
N ASN A 132 -11.75 10.62 -27.41
CA ASN A 132 -12.18 11.20 -28.69
C ASN A 132 -10.96 11.75 -29.45
N PRO A 133 -11.10 12.08 -30.74
CA PRO A 133 -10.09 12.87 -31.45
C PRO A 133 -9.80 14.14 -30.66
N CYS A 134 -8.53 14.50 -30.51
CA CYS A 134 -8.09 15.67 -29.74
C CYS A 134 -8.47 15.74 -28.25
N THR A 135 -8.92 14.65 -27.64
CA THR A 135 -9.22 14.60 -26.21
C THR A 135 -8.53 13.43 -25.55
N ILE A 136 -7.86 13.71 -24.43
CA ILE A 136 -7.19 12.71 -23.59
C ILE A 136 -7.65 12.84 -22.14
N LEU A 137 -7.68 11.71 -21.46
CA LEU A 137 -7.70 11.62 -20.02
C LEU A 137 -6.33 11.15 -19.55
N TYR A 138 -5.81 11.78 -18.50
CA TYR A 138 -4.54 11.38 -17.90
C TYR A 138 -4.56 11.56 -16.38
N SER A 139 -3.70 10.78 -15.71
CA SER A 139 -3.47 10.84 -14.27
C SER A 139 -2.20 10.05 -13.93
N THR A 140 -1.67 10.26 -12.73
CA THR A 140 -0.74 9.32 -12.11
C THR A 140 -1.41 7.96 -11.94
N CYS A 141 -0.70 6.87 -12.24
CA CYS A 141 -1.26 5.53 -12.04
C CYS A 141 -1.16 5.08 -10.57
N PRO A 142 -2.20 4.44 -10.01
CA PRO A 142 -2.14 3.88 -8.66
C PRO A 142 -1.05 2.81 -8.47
N PHE A 143 -0.61 2.63 -7.23
CA PHE A 143 0.45 1.70 -6.88
C PHE A 143 0.14 0.25 -7.28
N ASP A 144 1.01 -0.35 -8.11
CA ASP A 144 0.95 -1.75 -8.60
C ASP A 144 -0.23 -2.02 -9.57
N TYR A 145 -0.79 -0.98 -10.20
CA TYR A 145 -1.96 -1.09 -11.08
C TYR A 145 -1.59 -1.03 -12.56
N CYS A 146 -0.60 -0.23 -12.94
CA CYS A 146 -0.08 -0.17 -14.30
C CYS A 146 1.20 -0.99 -14.47
N ILE A 147 1.46 -1.37 -15.72
CA ILE A 147 2.75 -1.89 -16.13
C ILE A 147 3.77 -0.74 -16.06
N ILE A 148 5.00 -1.05 -15.62
CA ILE A 148 6.10 -0.09 -15.49
C ILE A 148 7.33 -0.76 -16.13
N GLY A 149 7.94 -0.14 -17.14
CA GLY A 149 9.08 -0.72 -17.87
C GLY A 149 9.42 -0.02 -19.19
N THR A 150 10.43 -0.54 -19.91
CA THR A 150 11.09 0.13 -21.04
C THR A 150 10.49 -0.18 -22.41
N PRO A 151 10.62 0.79 -23.33
CA PRO A 151 9.48 1.62 -23.70
C PRO A 151 8.18 0.81 -23.82
N GLU A 152 7.25 1.09 -22.93
CA GLU A 152 5.91 0.52 -23.02
C GLU A 152 5.12 1.22 -24.14
N ILE A 153 4.81 0.45 -25.18
CA ILE A 153 3.98 0.89 -26.31
C ILE A 153 2.52 0.70 -25.89
N LEU A 154 1.79 1.80 -25.74
CA LEU A 154 0.39 1.82 -25.34
C LEU A 154 -0.51 2.25 -26.49
N ASN A 155 -1.55 1.48 -26.78
CA ASN A 155 -2.64 1.94 -27.64
C ASN A 155 -3.61 2.86 -26.88
N LEU A 156 -3.72 4.13 -27.28
CA LEU A 156 -4.62 5.10 -26.61
C LEU A 156 -6.11 4.73 -26.73
N GLY A 157 -6.48 3.96 -27.77
CA GLY A 157 -7.84 3.46 -27.95
C GLY A 157 -8.18 2.24 -27.09
N ASN A 158 -7.16 1.54 -26.56
CA ASN A 158 -7.33 0.40 -25.66
C ASN A 158 -6.57 0.65 -24.34
N PRO A 159 -7.16 1.43 -23.41
CA PRO A 159 -6.48 1.84 -22.19
C PRO A 159 -6.19 0.66 -21.25
N ASP A 160 -6.81 -0.51 -21.43
CA ASP A 160 -6.59 -1.66 -20.55
C ASP A 160 -5.23 -2.34 -20.79
N GLU A 161 -4.57 -2.09 -21.94
CA GLU A 161 -3.24 -2.63 -22.25
C GLU A 161 -2.16 -2.14 -21.29
N GLN A 162 -2.33 -0.97 -20.66
CA GLN A 162 -1.37 -0.46 -19.67
C GLN A 162 -1.56 -1.06 -18.27
N CYS A 163 -2.61 -1.85 -18.07
CA CYS A 163 -2.96 -2.38 -16.75
C CYS A 163 -2.18 -3.66 -16.44
N ALA A 164 -1.56 -3.71 -15.27
CA ALA A 164 -0.86 -4.89 -14.78
C ALA A 164 -1.83 -5.87 -14.10
N SER A 165 -1.37 -7.11 -13.90
CA SER A 165 -2.04 -8.09 -13.02
C SER A 165 -3.52 -8.37 -13.33
N ASN A 166 -3.88 -8.43 -14.63
CA ASN A 166 -5.23 -8.69 -15.14
C ASN A 166 -6.28 -7.65 -14.69
N ARG A 167 -5.85 -6.40 -14.48
CA ARG A 167 -6.73 -5.27 -14.18
C ARG A 167 -7.24 -4.61 -15.47
N SER A 168 -8.28 -3.79 -15.35
CA SER A 168 -8.92 -3.06 -16.46
C SER A 168 -9.68 -1.83 -15.94
N GLY A 169 -10.21 -1.02 -16.85
CA GLY A 169 -11.03 0.15 -16.55
C GLY A 169 -10.22 1.42 -16.27
N ARG A 170 -10.94 2.50 -15.92
CA ARG A 170 -10.35 3.80 -15.55
C ARG A 170 -9.34 3.64 -14.41
N LEU A 171 -8.12 4.15 -14.61
CA LEU A 171 -6.96 3.96 -13.72
C LEU A 171 -6.68 2.50 -13.35
N CYS A 172 -7.08 1.54 -14.19
CA CYS A 172 -6.98 0.11 -13.90
C CYS A 172 -7.71 -0.27 -12.60
N GLY A 173 -8.80 0.40 -12.27
CA GLY A 173 -9.54 0.23 -11.01
C GLY A 173 -10.27 -1.12 -10.89
N ASN A 174 -10.65 -1.74 -12.00
CA ASN A 174 -11.45 -2.96 -12.03
C ASN A 174 -10.64 -4.20 -12.45
N CYS A 175 -11.22 -5.39 -12.35
CA CYS A 175 -10.67 -6.63 -12.90
C CYS A 175 -11.24 -6.93 -14.29
N LEU A 176 -10.49 -7.65 -15.12
CA LEU A 176 -11.00 -8.18 -16.39
C LEU A 176 -12.23 -9.06 -16.19
N THR A 177 -13.03 -9.24 -17.24
CA THR A 177 -14.22 -10.11 -17.22
C THR A 177 -13.85 -11.54 -16.78
N ASN A 178 -14.62 -12.11 -15.86
CA ASN A 178 -14.40 -13.42 -15.20
C ASN A 178 -13.25 -13.47 -14.16
N PHE A 179 -12.56 -12.36 -13.92
CA PHE A 179 -11.57 -12.25 -12.85
C PHE A 179 -12.19 -11.61 -11.61
N SER A 180 -11.55 -11.82 -10.46
CA SER A 180 -11.94 -11.20 -9.20
C SER A 180 -10.70 -10.71 -8.48
N LEU A 181 -10.88 -9.66 -7.69
CA LEU A 181 -9.80 -9.07 -6.92
C LEU A 181 -9.38 -10.05 -5.83
N MET A 182 -8.08 -10.25 -5.61
CA MET A 182 -7.59 -11.13 -4.55
C MET A 182 -7.55 -10.41 -3.19
N LEU A 183 -7.80 -11.16 -2.12
CA LEU A 183 -7.58 -10.70 -0.76
C LEU A 183 -6.08 -10.77 -0.45
N GLY A 184 -5.50 -9.67 0.06
CA GLY A 184 -4.07 -9.60 0.41
C GLY A 184 -3.14 -9.03 -0.67
N SER A 185 -3.59 -8.91 -1.93
CA SER A 185 -2.84 -8.27 -3.02
C SER A 185 -3.75 -7.39 -3.89
N ASN A 186 -3.19 -6.61 -4.81
CA ASN A 186 -3.95 -5.81 -5.79
C ASN A 186 -4.13 -6.54 -7.12
N ARG A 187 -3.88 -7.86 -7.16
CA ARG A 187 -3.95 -8.66 -8.38
C ARG A 187 -5.36 -9.21 -8.60
N CYS A 188 -5.71 -9.39 -9.86
CA CYS A 188 -6.94 -10.06 -10.27
C CYS A 188 -6.63 -11.49 -10.73
N ARG A 189 -7.42 -12.47 -10.26
CA ARG A 189 -7.32 -13.88 -10.67
C ARG A 189 -8.73 -14.45 -10.84
N GLU A 190 -8.87 -15.50 -11.65
CA GLU A 190 -10.09 -16.29 -11.69
C GLU A 190 -10.32 -16.95 -10.33
N CYS A 191 -11.44 -16.61 -9.68
CA CYS A 191 -11.76 -17.09 -8.35
C CYS A 191 -13.01 -17.98 -8.39
N SER A 192 -13.05 -19.00 -7.53
CA SER A 192 -14.22 -19.84 -7.30
C SER A 192 -14.75 -19.65 -5.88
N ASN A 193 -15.98 -20.08 -5.62
CA ASN A 193 -16.61 -19.98 -4.31
C ASN A 193 -16.12 -21.06 -3.32
N ASN A 194 -15.25 -21.98 -3.73
CA ASN A 194 -14.74 -23.04 -2.85
C ASN A 194 -13.90 -22.49 -1.69
N SER A 195 -13.27 -21.34 -1.90
CA SER A 195 -12.41 -20.69 -0.91
C SER A 195 -13.17 -20.05 0.26
N LEU A 196 -14.51 -20.04 0.25
CA LEU A 196 -15.31 -19.64 1.42
C LEU A 196 -14.97 -20.47 2.67
N ALA A 197 -14.47 -21.69 2.50
CA ALA A 197 -13.96 -22.52 3.61
C ALA A 197 -12.80 -21.86 4.38
N LEU A 198 -12.08 -20.90 3.79
CA LEU A 198 -11.02 -20.13 4.46
C LEU A 198 -11.54 -19.32 5.66
N ILE A 199 -12.84 -19.06 5.74
CA ILE A 199 -13.46 -18.44 6.93
C ILE A 199 -13.10 -19.22 8.20
N ILE A 200 -13.16 -20.56 8.15
CA ILE A 200 -12.81 -21.41 9.30
C ILE A 200 -11.34 -21.22 9.67
N LEU A 201 -10.45 -21.18 8.67
CA LEU A 201 -9.02 -20.95 8.88
C LEU A 201 -8.76 -19.57 9.52
N PHE A 202 -9.48 -18.53 9.08
CA PHE A 202 -9.36 -17.19 9.66
C PHE A 202 -9.84 -17.14 11.11
N VAL A 203 -10.90 -17.88 11.43
CA VAL A 203 -11.36 -18.01 12.81
C VAL A 203 -10.29 -18.66 13.69
N VAL A 204 -9.73 -19.79 13.24
CA VAL A 204 -8.66 -20.50 13.94
C VAL A 204 -7.41 -19.63 14.10
N PHE A 205 -7.01 -18.90 13.07
CA PHE A 205 -5.85 -18.01 13.12
C PHE A 205 -6.03 -16.89 14.15
N GLY A 206 -7.21 -16.26 14.20
CA GLY A 206 -7.52 -15.25 15.21
C GLY A 206 -7.40 -15.79 16.64
N ILE A 207 -7.96 -16.98 16.90
CA ILE A 207 -7.85 -17.64 18.21
C ILE A 207 -6.38 -17.97 18.53
N ALA A 208 -5.64 -18.53 17.57
CA ALA A 208 -4.23 -18.86 17.73
C ALA A 208 -3.37 -17.62 18.06
N LEU A 209 -3.63 -16.48 17.41
CA LEU A 209 -2.96 -15.22 17.69
C LEU A 209 -3.18 -14.76 19.14
N VAL A 210 -4.42 -14.82 19.64
CA VAL A 210 -4.72 -14.46 21.04
C VAL A 210 -3.99 -15.40 22.01
N ILE A 211 -4.00 -16.71 21.74
CA ILE A 211 -3.28 -17.70 22.55
C ILE A 211 -1.78 -17.44 22.52
N LEU A 212 -1.20 -17.07 21.37
CA LEU A 212 0.23 -16.78 21.22
C LEU A 212 0.64 -15.56 22.04
N ILE A 213 -0.08 -14.44 21.91
CA ILE A 213 0.21 -13.20 22.65
C ILE A 213 0.09 -13.45 24.15
N PHE A 214 -0.96 -14.16 24.55
CA PHE A 214 -1.18 -14.54 25.94
C PHE A 214 -0.06 -15.44 26.47
N ALA A 215 0.26 -16.52 25.73
CA ALA A 215 1.24 -17.49 26.14
C ALA A 215 2.61 -16.86 26.27
N LEU A 216 3.04 -16.02 25.32
CA LEU A 216 4.37 -15.43 25.32
C LEU A 216 4.45 -14.12 26.12
N ASN A 217 3.36 -13.62 26.71
CA ASN A 217 3.29 -12.31 27.35
C ASN A 217 3.83 -11.18 26.44
N LEU A 218 3.59 -11.28 25.13
CA LEU A 218 3.99 -10.28 24.12
C LEU A 218 3.06 -9.06 24.19
N THR A 219 3.00 -8.43 25.35
CA THR A 219 2.04 -7.36 25.63
C THR A 219 2.69 -5.99 25.59
N VAL A 220 1.91 -4.97 25.26
CA VAL A 220 2.33 -3.57 25.28
C VAL A 220 2.85 -3.12 26.65
N THR A 221 2.42 -3.80 27.72
CA THR A 221 2.86 -3.57 29.11
C THR A 221 4.29 -4.01 29.35
N VAL A 222 4.73 -5.10 28.69
CA VAL A 222 6.12 -5.55 28.76
C VAL A 222 7.01 -4.70 27.84
N GLY A 223 6.45 -4.18 26.76
CA GLY A 223 7.06 -3.13 25.93
C GLY A 223 8.04 -3.62 24.86
N THR A 224 8.50 -4.88 24.90
CA THR A 224 9.49 -5.41 23.93
C THR A 224 9.01 -5.41 22.48
N ILE A 225 7.70 -5.35 22.24
CA ILE A 225 7.14 -5.36 20.89
C ILE A 225 6.85 -3.94 20.36
N ASN A 226 6.87 -2.91 21.21
CA ASN A 226 6.33 -1.59 20.86
C ASN A 226 7.08 -0.92 19.69
N GLY A 227 8.42 -0.88 19.73
CA GLY A 227 9.25 -0.38 18.62
C GLY A 227 9.05 -1.16 17.32
N LEU A 228 8.95 -2.50 17.40
CA LEU A 228 8.68 -3.35 16.25
C LEU A 228 7.31 -3.04 15.63
N LEU A 229 6.26 -2.89 16.46
CA LEU A 229 4.93 -2.52 16.00
C LEU A 229 4.97 -1.15 15.32
N PHE A 230 5.63 -0.17 15.91
CA PHE A 230 5.76 1.15 15.29
C PHE A 230 6.47 1.07 13.93
N PHE A 231 7.60 0.38 13.84
CA PHE A 231 8.33 0.16 12.59
C PHE A 231 7.45 -0.50 11.53
N ALA A 232 6.88 -1.67 11.82
CA ALA A 232 6.06 -2.41 10.87
C ALA A 232 4.85 -1.58 10.42
N ASN A 233 4.21 -0.85 11.33
CA ASN A 233 3.06 -0.02 11.04
C ASN A 233 3.41 1.13 10.08
N VAL A 234 4.54 1.80 10.30
CA VAL A 234 4.99 2.88 9.42
C VAL A 234 5.43 2.36 8.06
N ILE A 235 6.21 1.27 7.99
CA ILE A 235 6.59 0.63 6.71
C ILE A 235 5.35 0.31 5.88
N LYS A 236 4.30 -0.19 6.53
CA LYS A 236 3.06 -0.56 5.84
C LYS A 236 2.20 0.64 5.41
N ILE A 237 2.26 1.77 6.12
CA ILE A 237 1.68 3.04 5.68
C ILE A 237 2.43 3.55 4.43
N TYR A 238 3.76 3.48 4.44
CA TYR A 238 4.62 3.97 3.36
C TYR A 238 4.77 2.98 2.20
N GLN A 239 4.14 1.80 2.26
CA GLN A 239 4.25 0.76 1.23
C GLN A 239 4.13 1.28 -0.23
N PRO A 240 3.20 2.20 -0.57
CA PRO A 240 3.09 2.70 -1.94
C PRO A 240 4.32 3.44 -2.47
N LEU A 241 5.20 3.91 -1.56
CA LEU A 241 6.42 4.63 -1.89
C LEU A 241 7.66 3.72 -1.88
N ILE A 242 7.52 2.45 -1.47
CA ILE A 242 8.63 1.49 -1.39
C ILE A 242 8.68 0.71 -2.71
N PRO A 243 9.71 0.91 -3.54
CA PRO A 243 9.87 0.15 -4.78
C PRO A 243 10.07 -1.34 -4.46
N HIS A 244 9.53 -2.23 -5.31
CA HIS A 244 9.72 -3.68 -5.22
C HIS A 244 9.36 -4.33 -3.87
N PHE A 245 8.54 -3.69 -3.02
CA PHE A 245 8.19 -4.20 -1.69
C PHE A 245 7.67 -5.65 -1.70
N ASN A 246 6.92 -6.03 -2.73
CA ASN A 246 6.29 -7.34 -2.86
C ASN A 246 7.21 -8.43 -3.45
N GLU A 247 8.40 -8.10 -3.96
CA GLU A 247 9.32 -9.11 -4.53
C GLU A 247 9.94 -9.99 -3.43
N PHE A 248 10.05 -9.46 -2.21
CA PHE A 248 10.58 -10.18 -1.05
C PHE A 248 9.45 -10.87 -0.29
N HIS A 249 8.97 -12.00 -0.80
CA HIS A 249 7.80 -12.71 -0.27
C HIS A 249 7.86 -12.94 1.25
N VAL A 250 8.97 -13.45 1.80
CA VAL A 250 9.04 -13.79 3.24
C VAL A 250 9.05 -12.53 4.13
N LEU A 251 9.80 -11.50 3.74
CA LEU A 251 9.97 -10.29 4.54
C LEU A 251 8.72 -9.41 4.50
N SER A 252 8.11 -9.25 3.33
CA SER A 252 6.84 -8.53 3.16
C SER A 252 5.66 -9.23 3.86
N GLN A 253 5.65 -10.57 3.87
CA GLN A 253 4.69 -11.39 4.60
C GLN A 253 4.80 -11.16 6.11
N PHE A 254 6.01 -11.15 6.65
CA PHE A 254 6.27 -10.86 8.07
C PHE A 254 5.73 -9.49 8.50
N ILE A 255 6.05 -8.44 7.73
CA ILE A 255 5.53 -7.08 8.01
C ILE A 255 4.00 -7.05 7.92
N SER A 256 3.43 -7.76 6.95
CA SER A 256 1.98 -7.87 6.78
C SER A 256 1.33 -8.56 7.98
N TRP A 257 1.89 -9.66 8.50
CA TRP A 257 1.38 -10.34 9.69
C TRP A 257 1.38 -9.47 10.94
N ILE A 258 2.43 -8.69 11.18
CA ILE A 258 2.46 -7.75 12.32
C ILE A 258 1.35 -6.70 12.21
N ASN A 259 1.07 -6.24 10.98
CA ASN A 259 -0.02 -5.30 10.69
C ASN A 259 -1.41 -5.96 10.62
N MET A 260 -1.51 -7.25 10.96
CA MET A 260 -2.72 -8.07 10.83
C MET A 260 -3.32 -8.08 9.43
N ASP A 261 -2.47 -7.95 8.41
CA ASP A 261 -2.79 -8.31 7.05
C ASP A 261 -2.54 -9.81 6.86
N PHE A 262 -3.36 -10.48 6.04
CA PHE A 262 -3.16 -11.90 5.71
C PHE A 262 -1.77 -12.17 5.16
N GLY A 263 -1.24 -11.21 4.40
CA GLY A 263 0.04 -11.23 3.69
C GLY A 263 0.13 -12.27 2.57
N ILE A 264 -0.72 -13.30 2.57
CA ILE A 264 -0.86 -14.26 1.48
C ILE A 264 -1.99 -13.80 0.55
N GLU A 265 -1.76 -13.89 -0.76
CA GLU A 265 -2.80 -13.64 -1.75
C GLU A 265 -3.80 -14.81 -1.79
N THR A 266 -5.09 -14.52 -1.61
CA THR A 266 -6.15 -15.55 -1.62
C THR A 266 -7.36 -15.09 -2.42
N CYS A 267 -7.90 -15.96 -3.26
CA CYS A 267 -9.20 -15.78 -3.89
C CYS A 267 -10.29 -16.09 -2.86
N PHE A 268 -11.06 -15.12 -2.39
CA PHE A 268 -12.04 -15.34 -1.31
C PHE A 268 -13.40 -15.83 -1.84
N TYR A 269 -13.99 -15.15 -2.82
CA TYR A 269 -15.19 -15.58 -3.56
C TYR A 269 -15.18 -15.01 -4.98
N ASN A 270 -16.03 -15.56 -5.86
CA ASN A 270 -16.19 -15.10 -7.24
C ASN A 270 -16.97 -13.77 -7.31
N GLY A 271 -16.46 -12.79 -8.03
CA GLY A 271 -17.02 -11.45 -8.17
C GLY A 271 -16.59 -10.47 -7.08
N MET A 272 -15.49 -10.73 -6.37
CA MET A 272 -14.98 -9.79 -5.37
C MET A 272 -14.38 -8.55 -6.02
N GLU A 273 -14.97 -7.39 -5.71
CA GLU A 273 -14.52 -6.07 -6.17
C GLU A 273 -13.85 -5.24 -5.04
N SER A 274 -13.38 -4.04 -5.38
CA SER A 274 -12.68 -3.11 -4.47
C SER A 274 -13.52 -2.74 -3.23
N CYS A 275 -14.82 -2.49 -3.40
CA CYS A 275 -15.73 -2.20 -2.30
C CYS A 275 -15.86 -3.41 -1.33
N GLY A 276 -16.02 -4.62 -1.86
CA GLY A 276 -16.12 -5.84 -1.06
C GLY A 276 -14.82 -6.14 -0.29
N LYS A 277 -13.67 -6.05 -0.97
CA LYS A 277 -12.34 -6.22 -0.34
C LYS A 277 -12.13 -5.22 0.79
N THR A 278 -12.52 -3.96 0.61
CA THR A 278 -12.34 -2.90 1.61
C THR A 278 -13.29 -3.07 2.80
N GLY A 279 -14.55 -3.40 2.54
CA GLY A 279 -15.53 -3.71 3.59
C GLY A 279 -15.11 -4.90 4.47
N LEU A 280 -14.53 -5.96 3.88
CA LEU A 280 -14.00 -7.10 4.63
C LEU A 280 -12.90 -6.71 5.64
N GLN A 281 -12.15 -5.63 5.40
CA GLN A 281 -11.12 -5.17 6.35
C GLN A 281 -11.74 -4.64 7.66
N PHE A 282 -12.89 -3.97 7.58
CA PHE A 282 -13.65 -3.59 8.78
C PHE A 282 -14.22 -4.81 9.49
N VAL A 283 -14.83 -5.74 8.74
CA VAL A 283 -15.40 -6.97 9.30
C VAL A 283 -14.36 -7.77 10.07
N PHE A 284 -13.16 -7.94 9.50
CA PHE A 284 -12.05 -8.61 10.16
C PHE A 284 -11.64 -7.93 11.46
N THR A 285 -11.59 -6.60 11.47
CA THR A 285 -11.22 -5.82 12.66
C THR A 285 -12.28 -5.96 13.76
N VAL A 286 -13.57 -5.84 13.41
CA VAL A 286 -14.69 -6.01 14.34
C VAL A 286 -14.75 -7.45 14.87
N TYR A 287 -14.47 -8.44 14.02
CA TYR A 287 -14.38 -9.84 14.41
C TYR A 287 -13.35 -10.07 15.51
N LEU A 288 -12.14 -9.51 15.37
CA LEU A 288 -11.10 -9.64 16.41
C LEU A 288 -11.53 -9.02 17.74
N TRP A 289 -12.21 -7.87 17.71
CA TRP A 289 -12.74 -7.25 18.93
C TRP A 289 -13.84 -8.10 19.56
N ALA A 290 -14.77 -8.63 18.75
CA ALA A 290 -15.83 -9.51 19.21
C ALA A 290 -15.27 -10.79 19.85
N LEU A 291 -14.22 -11.37 19.26
CA LEU A 291 -13.53 -12.54 19.83
C LEU A 291 -12.95 -12.24 21.21
N ILE A 292 -12.35 -11.06 21.41
CA ILE A 292 -11.78 -10.70 22.72
C ILE A 292 -12.90 -10.43 23.74
N LEU A 293 -13.94 -9.70 23.34
CA LEU A 293 -15.10 -9.46 24.21
C LEU A 293 -15.76 -10.78 24.62
N LEU A 294 -15.85 -11.74 23.69
CA LEU A 294 -16.32 -13.09 23.97
C LEU A 294 -15.41 -13.80 24.98
N ILE A 295 -14.09 -13.76 24.82
CA ILE A 295 -13.14 -14.36 25.78
C ILE A 295 -13.29 -13.72 27.17
N ILE A 296 -13.41 -12.39 27.25
CA ILE A 296 -13.63 -11.67 28.52
C ILE A 296 -14.98 -12.05 29.14
N PHE A 297 -16.02 -12.21 28.33
CA PHE A 297 -17.34 -12.62 28.80
C PHE A 297 -17.31 -14.06 29.32
N LEU A 298 -16.73 -14.99 28.57
CA LEU A 298 -16.57 -16.40 28.96
C LEU A 298 -15.67 -16.56 30.19
N SER A 299 -14.68 -15.68 30.39
CA SER A 299 -13.82 -15.71 31.57
C SER A 299 -14.53 -15.29 32.85
N LYS A 300 -15.64 -14.54 32.76
CA LYS A 300 -16.51 -14.27 33.92
C LYS A 300 -17.33 -15.49 34.33
N TRP A 301 -17.67 -16.36 33.39
CA TRP A 301 -18.54 -17.51 33.65
C TRP A 301 -17.77 -18.78 34.04
N SER A 302 -16.52 -18.91 33.60
CA SER A 302 -15.69 -20.09 33.85
C SER A 302 -14.50 -19.80 34.75
N MET A 303 -14.52 -20.30 35.99
CA MET A 303 -13.38 -20.23 36.92
C MET A 303 -12.09 -20.83 36.35
N LYS A 304 -12.19 -21.84 35.48
CA LYS A 304 -11.03 -22.44 34.80
C LYS A 304 -10.40 -21.44 33.82
N LEU A 305 -11.23 -20.71 33.08
CA LEU A 305 -10.77 -19.70 32.13
C LEU A 305 -10.25 -18.46 32.85
N THR A 306 -10.85 -18.05 33.97
CA THR A 306 -10.33 -16.98 34.83
C THR A 306 -8.94 -17.35 35.38
N ARG A 307 -8.77 -18.59 35.87
CA ARG A 307 -7.45 -19.09 36.32
C ARG A 307 -6.43 -19.19 35.19
N LEU A 308 -6.88 -19.51 33.97
CA LEU A 308 -6.03 -19.56 32.80
C LEU A 308 -5.57 -18.15 32.38
N MET A 309 -6.48 -17.17 32.32
CA MET A 309 -6.19 -15.81 31.87
C MET A 309 -5.44 -14.96 32.91
N GLY A 310 -5.59 -15.24 34.21
CA GLY A 310 -4.85 -14.56 35.28
C GLY A 310 -4.90 -13.03 35.19
N ASN A 311 -3.83 -12.36 35.61
CA ASN A 311 -3.72 -10.90 35.63
C ASN A 311 -3.39 -10.28 34.25
N ASN A 312 -3.18 -11.08 33.21
CA ASN A 312 -2.67 -10.61 31.92
C ASN A 312 -3.77 -10.33 30.88
N ALA A 313 -5.04 -10.50 31.24
CA ALA A 313 -6.17 -10.31 30.32
C ALA A 313 -6.24 -8.88 29.74
N VAL A 314 -6.08 -7.86 30.59
CA VAL A 314 -6.14 -6.44 30.17
C VAL A 314 -4.94 -6.07 29.27
N PRO A 315 -3.68 -6.39 29.63
CA PRO A 315 -2.53 -6.21 28.73
C PRO A 315 -2.69 -6.84 27.34
N VAL A 316 -3.26 -8.05 27.26
CA VAL A 316 -3.51 -8.74 25.97
C VAL A 316 -4.56 -8.00 25.16
N LEU A 317 -5.67 -7.57 25.78
CA LEU A 317 -6.67 -6.73 25.13
C LEU A 317 -6.05 -5.43 24.57
N CYS A 318 -5.27 -4.71 25.37
CA CYS A 318 -4.61 -3.47 24.95
C CYS A 318 -3.67 -3.71 23.75
N THR A 319 -2.98 -4.83 23.74
CA THR A 319 -2.06 -5.21 22.64
C THR A 319 -2.83 -5.47 21.35
N LEU A 320 -3.92 -6.23 21.41
CA LEU A 320 -4.76 -6.51 20.24
C LEU A 320 -5.47 -5.26 19.73
N LEU A 321 -5.94 -4.39 20.62
CA LEU A 321 -6.48 -3.08 20.24
C LEU A 321 -5.43 -2.26 19.49
N LEU A 322 -4.19 -2.21 19.99
CA LEU A 322 -3.08 -1.50 19.34
C LEU A 322 -2.73 -2.09 17.96
N LEU A 323 -2.72 -3.42 17.82
CA LEU A 323 -2.50 -4.10 16.54
C LEU A 323 -3.61 -3.78 15.53
N SER A 324 -4.87 -3.80 15.98
CA SER A 324 -6.06 -3.45 15.17
C SER A 324 -6.16 -2.00 14.77
N TYR A 325 -5.61 -1.11 15.60
CA TYR A 325 -5.65 0.32 15.36
C TYR A 325 -5.02 0.69 14.02
N THR A 326 -3.81 0.19 13.71
CA THR A 326 -3.13 0.57 12.46
C THR A 326 -3.82 0.00 11.24
N LYS A 327 -4.34 -1.24 11.31
CA LYS A 327 -5.13 -1.80 10.23
C LYS A 327 -6.36 -0.93 9.94
N LEU A 328 -7.10 -0.56 10.99
CA LEU A 328 -8.27 0.30 10.89
C LEU A 328 -7.94 1.68 10.33
N LEU A 329 -6.88 2.30 10.82
CA LEU A 329 -6.40 3.61 10.38
C LEU A 329 -6.07 3.61 8.88
N ARG A 330 -5.33 2.59 8.41
CA ARG A 330 -4.99 2.43 6.99
C ARG A 330 -6.22 2.21 6.13
N THR A 331 -7.18 1.39 6.57
CA THR A 331 -8.43 1.19 5.84
C THR A 331 -9.21 2.50 5.72
N ILE A 332 -9.32 3.29 6.80
CA ILE A 332 -9.99 4.59 6.78
C ILE A 332 -9.34 5.52 5.77
N PHE A 333 -8.01 5.72 5.84
CA PHE A 333 -7.32 6.64 4.93
C PHE A 333 -7.28 6.15 3.48
N SER A 334 -7.32 4.84 3.24
CA SER A 334 -7.47 4.27 1.90
C SER A 334 -8.87 4.46 1.31
N ILE A 335 -9.90 4.62 2.15
CA ILE A 335 -11.24 5.00 1.69
C ILE A 335 -11.27 6.50 1.41
N LEU A 336 -10.71 7.32 2.31
CA LEU A 336 -10.72 8.78 2.17
C LEU A 336 -9.71 9.32 1.13
N SER A 337 -8.88 8.47 0.54
CA SER A 337 -7.95 8.85 -0.52
C SER A 337 -8.66 8.99 -1.87
N PHE A 338 -8.36 10.05 -2.60
CA PHE A 338 -8.90 10.34 -3.93
C PHE A 338 -7.78 10.55 -4.92
N ASP A 339 -8.05 10.25 -6.19
CA ASP A 339 -7.21 10.59 -7.32
C ASP A 339 -7.95 11.55 -8.27
N LYS A 340 -7.19 12.33 -9.04
CA LYS A 340 -7.71 13.28 -10.01
C LYS A 340 -7.42 12.79 -11.41
N ILE A 341 -8.45 12.67 -12.24
CA ILE A 341 -8.29 12.45 -13.67
C ILE A 341 -8.47 13.79 -14.37
N TYR A 342 -7.42 14.19 -15.07
CA TYR A 342 -7.39 15.41 -15.86
C TYR A 342 -7.87 15.10 -17.27
N GLN A 343 -8.81 15.90 -17.75
CA GLN A 343 -9.26 15.87 -19.13
C GLN A 343 -8.70 17.09 -19.86
N MET A 344 -7.96 16.83 -20.92
CA MET A 344 -7.43 17.87 -21.80
C MET A 344 -8.02 17.69 -23.20
N SER A 345 -8.56 18.78 -23.73
CA SER A 345 -9.01 18.90 -25.11
C SER A 345 -8.20 19.99 -25.81
N ASN A 346 -7.94 19.83 -27.11
CA ASN A 346 -7.08 20.77 -27.85
C ASN A 346 -7.65 22.22 -27.83
N PRO A 347 -6.86 23.25 -27.46
CA PRO A 347 -7.31 24.65 -27.35
C PRO A 347 -7.86 25.27 -28.65
N ASP A 348 -7.60 24.70 -29.83
CA ASP A 348 -8.18 25.18 -31.09
C ASP A 348 -9.71 24.96 -31.21
N GLU A 349 -10.34 24.41 -30.17
CA GLU A 349 -11.79 24.21 -30.06
C GLU A 349 -12.49 25.30 -29.23
N ILE A 350 -11.75 26.18 -28.55
CA ILE A 350 -12.34 27.26 -27.72
C ILE A 350 -11.90 28.62 -28.26
N SER A 351 -12.84 29.24 -28.98
CA SER A 351 -12.85 30.65 -29.34
C SER A 351 -12.25 31.54 -28.25
N ASN A 352 -11.34 32.43 -28.66
CA ASN A 352 -11.00 33.71 -28.04
C ASN A 352 -11.75 34.02 -26.74
N ASN A 353 -11.24 33.54 -25.60
CA ASN A 353 -11.17 34.20 -24.30
C ASN A 353 -10.94 33.15 -23.20
N THR A 354 -9.85 33.34 -22.47
CA THR A 354 -9.59 32.91 -21.08
C THR A 354 -9.61 31.41 -20.77
N ASP A 355 -8.41 30.93 -20.40
CA ASP A 355 -8.05 29.73 -19.63
C ASP A 355 -8.26 28.35 -20.29
N GLU A 356 -7.17 27.58 -20.36
CA GLU A 356 -7.15 26.14 -20.67
C GLU A 356 -8.19 25.44 -19.75
N MET A 357 -9.35 25.05 -20.29
CA MET A 357 -10.40 24.39 -19.51
C MET A 357 -10.04 22.92 -19.30
N CYS A 358 -9.16 22.67 -18.32
CA CYS A 358 -8.89 21.33 -17.81
C CYS A 358 -10.04 20.90 -16.90
N ASN A 359 -10.92 20.04 -17.42
CA ASN A 359 -11.96 19.44 -16.60
C ASN A 359 -11.32 18.38 -15.70
N THR A 360 -11.59 18.46 -14.40
CA THR A 360 -11.06 17.50 -13.42
C THR A 360 -12.20 16.65 -12.88
N SER A 361 -12.00 15.33 -12.90
CA SER A 361 -12.91 14.38 -12.25
C SER A 361 -12.21 13.75 -11.05
N LEU A 362 -12.93 13.66 -9.94
CA LEU A 362 -12.45 13.07 -8.69
C LEU A 362 -12.94 11.63 -8.61
N VAL A 363 -12.00 10.70 -8.47
CA VAL A 363 -12.28 9.26 -8.37
C VAL A 363 -11.69 8.68 -7.09
N TRP A 364 -12.19 7.53 -6.66
CA TRP A 364 -11.65 6.84 -5.49
C TRP A 364 -10.29 6.22 -5.83
N SER A 365 -9.26 6.48 -5.00
CA SER A 365 -7.88 6.08 -5.34
C SER A 365 -7.65 4.56 -5.39
N VAL A 366 -8.46 3.78 -4.67
CA VAL A 366 -8.39 2.30 -4.74
C VAL A 366 -9.06 1.79 -6.01
N ASP A 367 -10.03 2.51 -6.56
CA ASP A 367 -10.76 2.09 -7.74
C ASP A 367 -11.20 3.31 -8.56
N GLY A 368 -10.38 3.67 -9.55
CA GLY A 368 -10.63 4.82 -10.41
C GLY A 368 -11.85 4.70 -11.33
N THR A 369 -12.53 3.54 -11.34
CA THR A 369 -13.81 3.39 -12.05
C THR A 369 -14.99 3.97 -11.30
N ILE A 370 -14.85 4.13 -9.98
CA ILE A 370 -15.88 4.64 -9.08
C ILE A 370 -15.59 6.12 -8.78
N ASP A 371 -16.57 6.98 -9.06
CA ASP A 371 -16.46 8.40 -8.76
C ASP A 371 -16.42 8.63 -7.24
N TYR A 372 -15.70 9.66 -6.81
CA TYR A 372 -15.50 9.91 -5.39
C TYR A 372 -16.82 10.20 -4.66
N ALA A 373 -16.98 9.62 -3.47
CA ALA A 373 -18.19 9.64 -2.66
C ALA A 373 -19.51 9.24 -3.39
N ASN A 374 -19.44 8.39 -4.42
CA ASN A 374 -20.62 7.83 -5.09
C ASN A 374 -20.76 6.31 -4.87
N ASP A 375 -21.94 5.78 -5.20
CA ASP A 375 -22.27 4.35 -5.17
C ASP A 375 -21.86 3.64 -3.87
N CYS A 376 -21.14 2.51 -3.96
CA CYS A 376 -20.68 1.74 -2.80
C CYS A 376 -19.64 2.50 -1.97
N HIS A 377 -18.85 3.37 -2.61
CA HIS A 377 -17.84 4.15 -1.92
C HIS A 377 -18.45 5.19 -0.97
N LEU A 378 -19.63 5.76 -1.27
CA LEU A 378 -20.34 6.66 -0.36
C LEU A 378 -20.60 6.01 1.02
N TYR A 379 -21.11 4.77 1.04
CA TYR A 379 -21.38 4.04 2.28
C TYR A 379 -20.09 3.72 3.06
N LEU A 380 -19.01 3.36 2.35
CA LEU A 380 -17.70 3.14 2.95
C LEU A 380 -17.12 4.43 3.53
N ALA A 381 -17.24 5.55 2.83
CA ALA A 381 -16.76 6.86 3.27
C ALA A 381 -17.48 7.34 4.53
N ILE A 382 -18.81 7.22 4.58
CA ILE A 382 -19.60 7.53 5.78
C ILE A 382 -19.14 6.65 6.95
N THR A 383 -19.00 5.34 6.71
CA THR A 383 -18.53 4.39 7.74
C THR A 383 -17.13 4.74 8.24
N ALA A 384 -16.20 5.07 7.33
CA ALA A 384 -14.84 5.46 7.66
C ALA A 384 -14.80 6.74 8.52
N LEU A 385 -15.60 7.75 8.18
CA LEU A 385 -15.71 8.99 8.96
C LEU A 385 -16.31 8.74 10.36
N LEU A 386 -17.34 7.90 10.47
CA LEU A 386 -17.91 7.53 11.75
C LEU A 386 -16.89 6.79 12.63
N VAL A 387 -16.19 5.81 12.08
CA VAL A 387 -15.16 5.07 12.83
C VAL A 387 -13.98 5.97 13.21
N LEU A 388 -13.57 6.88 12.33
CA LEU A 388 -12.51 7.84 12.62
C LEU A 388 -12.90 8.73 13.82
N THR A 389 -14.10 9.32 13.76
CA THR A 389 -14.59 10.28 14.77
C THR A 389 -14.97 9.64 16.09
N PHE A 390 -15.61 8.47 16.08
CA PHE A 390 -16.15 7.85 17.31
C PHE A 390 -15.26 6.76 17.91
N VAL A 391 -14.27 6.26 17.18
CA VAL A 391 -13.42 5.15 17.65
C VAL A 391 -11.94 5.55 17.65
N VAL A 392 -11.38 5.92 16.50
CA VAL A 392 -9.94 6.17 16.35
C VAL A 392 -9.50 7.42 17.11
N LEU A 393 -10.15 8.56 16.87
CA LEU A 393 -9.80 9.82 17.55
C LEU A 393 -10.02 9.74 19.07
N PRO A 394 -11.14 9.22 19.59
CA PRO A 394 -11.34 9.10 21.03
C PRO A 394 -10.32 8.17 21.69
N TYR A 395 -10.00 7.01 21.09
CA TYR A 395 -8.99 6.11 21.62
C TYR A 395 -7.59 6.77 21.66
N THR A 396 -7.21 7.48 20.60
CA THR A 396 -5.93 8.21 20.56
C THR A 396 -5.88 9.34 21.59
N MET A 397 -6.94 10.14 21.70
CA MET A 397 -7.02 11.22 22.69
C MET A 397 -7.04 10.68 24.12
N LEU A 398 -7.73 9.55 24.35
CA LEU A 398 -7.75 8.87 25.64
C LEU A 398 -6.33 8.48 26.08
N LEU A 399 -5.52 7.91 25.17
CA LEU A 399 -4.13 7.52 25.48
C LEU A 399 -3.13 8.68 25.50
N LEU A 400 -3.42 9.79 24.81
CA LEU A 400 -2.56 10.97 24.85
C LEU A 400 -2.78 11.80 26.13
N LEU A 401 -4.05 11.97 26.52
CA LEU A 401 -4.45 12.90 27.58
C LEU A 401 -4.64 12.23 28.94
N PHE A 402 -4.52 10.90 29.07
CA PHE A 402 -4.71 10.26 30.38
C PHE A 402 -3.78 10.77 31.49
N PRO A 403 -2.50 11.17 31.25
CA PRO A 403 -1.67 11.70 32.33
C PRO A 403 -2.23 13.04 32.83
N LEU A 404 -2.77 13.87 31.94
CA LEU A 404 -3.46 15.10 32.34
C LEU A 404 -4.75 14.80 33.11
N TRP A 405 -5.47 13.75 32.72
CA TRP A 405 -6.67 13.32 33.43
C TRP A 405 -6.35 12.84 34.85
N GLU A 406 -5.22 12.15 35.06
CA GLU A 406 -4.73 11.75 36.38
C GLU A 406 -4.51 12.98 37.29
N LEU A 407 -3.94 14.07 36.74
CA LEU A 407 -3.74 15.33 37.48
C LEU A 407 -5.07 16.06 37.79
N CYS A 408 -6.02 16.08 36.86
CA CYS A 408 -7.29 16.79 37.02
C CYS A 408 -8.32 16.05 37.91
N ARG A 409 -8.04 14.80 38.31
CA ARG A 409 -8.97 13.92 39.04
C ARG A 409 -9.45 14.51 40.37
N SER A 410 -8.61 15.26 41.08
CA SER A 410 -8.94 15.80 42.42
C SER A 410 -10.12 16.75 42.44
N LYS A 411 -10.58 17.24 41.28
CA LYS A 411 -11.63 18.26 41.19
C LYS A 411 -13.03 17.72 40.86
N CYS A 412 -13.20 16.43 40.51
CA CYS A 412 -14.50 15.89 40.10
C CYS A 412 -14.70 14.40 40.51
N THR A 413 -15.79 14.13 41.22
CA THR A 413 -16.16 12.80 41.75
C THR A 413 -16.49 11.80 40.64
N ASN A 414 -17.31 12.18 39.65
CA ASN A 414 -17.67 11.29 38.53
C ASN A 414 -16.46 10.91 37.65
N CYS A 415 -15.55 11.86 37.42
CA CYS A 415 -14.29 11.60 36.71
C CYS A 415 -13.40 10.62 37.48
N THR A 416 -13.40 10.69 38.81
CA THR A 416 -12.63 9.79 39.67
C THR A 416 -13.13 8.35 39.55
N THR A 417 -14.45 8.13 39.57
CA THR A 417 -15.05 6.78 39.44
C THR A 417 -14.75 6.17 38.06
N CYS A 418 -14.84 6.96 36.98
CA CYS A 418 -14.52 6.49 35.63
C CYS A 418 -13.04 6.14 35.49
N TYR A 419 -12.15 7.02 35.99
CA TYR A 419 -10.70 6.79 35.98
C TYR A 419 -10.32 5.50 36.71
N ILE A 420 -10.88 5.23 37.89
CA ILE A 420 -10.56 4.01 38.67
C ILE A 420 -10.90 2.74 37.87
N LYS A 421 -12.01 2.74 37.12
CA LYS A 421 -12.39 1.61 36.27
C LYS A 421 -11.45 1.42 35.07
N LEU A 422 -10.96 2.52 34.49
CA LEU A 422 -10.05 2.50 33.34
C LEU A 422 -8.57 2.40 33.74
N LYS A 423 -8.23 2.53 35.02
CA LYS A 423 -6.84 2.50 35.49
C LYS A 423 -6.06 1.27 35.00
N PRO A 424 -6.59 0.02 35.09
CA PRO A 424 -5.86 -1.15 34.59
C PRO A 424 -5.55 -1.08 33.09
N PHE A 425 -6.41 -0.42 32.31
CA PHE A 425 -6.20 -0.20 30.88
C PHE A 425 -5.06 0.80 30.64
N PHE A 426 -5.05 1.93 31.36
CA PHE A 426 -3.97 2.92 31.26
C PHE A 426 -2.63 2.38 31.75
N ASP A 427 -2.63 1.68 32.89
CA ASP A 427 -1.44 1.04 33.46
C ASP A 427 -0.84 0.04 32.47
N ALA A 428 -1.67 -0.64 31.66
CA ALA A 428 -1.19 -1.55 30.64
C ALA A 428 -0.40 -0.85 29.52
N TYR A 429 -0.78 0.36 29.09
CA TYR A 429 0.01 1.14 28.11
C TYR A 429 1.19 1.87 28.74
N ALA A 430 1.01 2.40 29.95
CA ALA A 430 2.02 3.15 30.69
C ALA A 430 3.14 2.27 31.26
N GLY A 431 2.90 0.96 31.41
CA GLY A 431 3.77 -0.02 32.06
C GLY A 431 5.28 0.15 31.80
N PRO A 432 5.74 0.13 30.54
CA PRO A 432 7.17 0.14 30.22
C PRO A 432 7.80 1.55 30.28
N TYR A 433 7.00 2.62 30.36
CA TYR A 433 7.44 4.01 30.31
C TYR A 433 7.72 4.58 31.70
N THR A 434 8.61 5.57 31.78
CA THR A 434 8.80 6.36 32.99
C THR A 434 7.60 7.29 33.23
N ASP A 435 7.42 7.75 34.47
CA ASP A 435 6.20 8.48 34.86
C ASP A 435 6.00 9.79 34.07
N SER A 436 7.09 10.46 33.70
CA SER A 436 7.05 11.67 32.86
C SER A 436 6.64 11.40 31.42
N PHE A 437 6.75 10.15 30.94
CA PHE A 437 6.52 9.74 29.55
C PHE A 437 5.32 8.82 29.38
N ARG A 438 4.42 8.80 30.34
CA ARG A 438 3.18 8.02 30.27
C ARG A 438 2.32 8.35 29.02
N PHE A 439 2.41 9.57 28.47
CA PHE A 439 1.71 9.98 27.24
C PHE A 439 2.32 9.41 25.94
N TRP A 440 3.50 8.78 26.00
CA TRP A 440 4.27 8.35 24.83
C TRP A 440 3.49 7.44 23.87
N PRO A 441 2.71 6.42 24.33
CA PRO A 441 1.88 5.61 23.45
C PRO A 441 0.87 6.44 22.64
N GLY A 442 0.20 7.40 23.28
CA GLY A 442 -0.73 8.30 22.62
C GLY A 442 -0.04 9.18 21.58
N MET A 443 1.16 9.68 21.88
CA MET A 443 1.94 10.47 20.93
C MET A 443 2.34 9.65 19.68
N LEU A 444 2.76 8.40 19.86
CA LEU A 444 3.05 7.49 18.72
C LEU A 444 1.80 7.23 17.86
N LEU A 445 0.60 7.20 18.46
CA LEU A 445 -0.66 7.07 17.71
C LEU A 445 -1.00 8.33 16.92
N VAL A 446 -0.78 9.52 17.48
CA VAL A 446 -0.94 10.80 16.78
C VAL A 446 0.01 10.87 15.59
N VAL A 447 1.29 10.52 15.79
CA VAL A 447 2.28 10.45 14.71
C VAL A 447 1.79 9.55 13.58
N ARG A 448 1.23 8.37 13.90
CA ARG A 448 0.68 7.47 12.87
C ARG A 448 -0.51 8.08 12.11
N ILE A 449 -1.40 8.83 12.76
CA ILE A 449 -2.51 9.53 12.08
C ILE A 449 -1.94 10.55 11.09
N ILE A 450 -0.98 11.37 11.53
CA ILE A 450 -0.36 12.41 10.70
C ILE A 450 0.33 11.78 9.49
N LEU A 451 1.15 10.74 9.72
CA LEU A 451 1.85 10.04 8.64
C LEU A 451 0.87 9.40 7.65
N ALA A 452 -0.17 8.72 8.14
CA ALA A 452 -1.18 8.09 7.27
C ALA A 452 -1.97 9.12 6.45
N ALA A 453 -2.36 10.25 7.06
CA ALA A 453 -3.06 11.33 6.37
C ALA A 453 -2.21 11.97 5.27
N VAL A 454 -0.93 12.23 5.55
CA VAL A 454 -0.02 12.84 4.59
C VAL A 454 0.28 11.88 3.43
N VAL A 455 0.54 10.59 3.70
CA VAL A 455 0.74 9.62 2.63
C VAL A 455 -0.52 9.48 1.76
N ALA A 456 -1.71 9.38 2.36
CA ALA A 456 -2.96 9.25 1.62
C ALA A 456 -3.32 10.46 0.74
N THR A 457 -2.83 11.67 1.08
CA THR A 457 -3.13 12.90 0.35
C THR A 457 -2.01 13.37 -0.57
N LYS A 458 -0.74 13.06 -0.26
CA LYS A 458 0.45 13.59 -0.96
C LYS A 458 1.20 12.56 -1.81
N ALA A 459 1.04 11.26 -1.56
CA ALA A 459 1.65 10.26 -2.45
C ALA A 459 1.08 10.32 -3.89
N GLN A 460 -0.07 10.98 -4.07
CA GLN A 460 -0.86 10.97 -5.30
C GLN A 460 -0.86 12.29 -6.10
N ASN A 461 -0.22 13.36 -5.62
CA ASN A 461 -0.16 14.62 -6.36
C ASN A 461 1.06 14.66 -7.31
N GLU A 462 0.81 15.09 -8.54
CA GLU A 462 1.64 15.00 -9.75
C GLU A 462 2.97 15.78 -9.69
N GLU A 463 3.10 16.78 -8.82
CA GLU A 463 4.29 17.65 -8.78
C GLU A 463 5.32 17.29 -7.71
N ASP A 464 4.93 16.56 -6.65
CA ASP A 464 5.78 16.39 -5.48
C ASP A 464 5.93 14.90 -5.20
N THR A 465 6.84 14.33 -5.99
CA THR A 465 7.06 12.91 -6.18
C THR A 465 7.38 12.18 -4.86
N GLY A 466 6.41 11.94 -3.97
CA GLY A 466 6.63 11.26 -2.68
C GLY A 466 7.68 11.91 -1.76
N VAL A 467 8.27 13.05 -2.12
CA VAL A 467 9.37 13.69 -1.39
C VAL A 467 8.87 14.28 -0.08
N ALA A 468 7.75 15.02 -0.11
CA ALA A 468 7.12 15.57 1.08
C ALA A 468 6.78 14.51 2.16
N PRO A 469 6.08 13.40 1.87
CA PRO A 469 5.83 12.37 2.88
C PRO A 469 7.12 11.71 3.40
N LEU A 470 8.15 11.53 2.58
CA LEU A 470 9.45 10.99 3.02
C LEU A 470 10.19 11.99 3.91
N GLY A 471 10.20 13.28 3.57
CA GLY A 471 10.81 14.34 4.38
C GLY A 471 10.15 14.48 5.75
N LEU A 472 8.82 14.39 5.81
CA LEU A 472 8.09 14.34 7.07
C LEU A 472 8.48 13.13 7.90
N LEU A 473 8.63 11.95 7.28
CA LEU A 473 9.04 10.74 7.97
C LEU A 473 10.43 10.90 8.59
N VAL A 474 11.40 11.43 7.84
CA VAL A 474 12.74 11.71 8.36
C VAL A 474 12.67 12.66 9.55
N ALA A 475 11.94 13.78 9.43
CA ALA A 475 11.80 14.74 10.52
C ALA A 475 11.21 14.11 11.79
N VAL A 476 10.13 13.34 11.65
CA VAL A 476 9.49 12.61 12.76
C VAL A 476 10.47 11.62 13.40
N VAL A 477 11.17 10.82 12.61
CA VAL A 477 12.11 9.81 13.12
C VAL A 477 13.28 10.47 13.85
N VAL A 478 13.83 11.57 13.33
CA VAL A 478 14.89 12.33 14.01
C VAL A 478 14.39 12.91 15.34
N ILE A 479 13.17 13.46 15.39
CA ILE A 479 12.56 13.94 16.63
C ILE A 479 12.37 12.80 17.65
N LEU A 480 11.90 11.63 17.22
CA LEU A 480 11.73 10.47 18.10
C LEU A 480 13.08 9.93 18.60
N LEU A 481 14.08 9.83 17.73
CA LEU A 481 15.43 9.40 18.09
C LEU A 481 16.05 10.36 19.10
N THR A 482 16.02 11.66 18.83
CA THR A 482 16.55 12.67 19.77
C THR A 482 15.85 12.61 21.13
N ALA A 483 14.54 12.38 21.17
CA ALA A 483 13.81 12.19 22.42
C ALA A 483 14.27 10.93 23.20
N LEU A 484 14.52 9.81 22.52
CA LEU A 484 15.02 8.56 23.13
C LEU A 484 16.48 8.65 23.58
N PHE A 485 17.33 9.38 22.85
CA PHE A 485 18.73 9.60 23.21
C PHE A 485 18.88 10.53 24.42
N LEU A 486 18.14 11.64 24.43
CA LEU A 486 18.31 12.69 25.44
C LEU A 486 17.55 12.39 26.73
N LYS A 487 16.53 11.53 26.70
CA LYS A 487 15.65 11.29 27.84
C LYS A 487 15.39 9.79 28.05
N ALA A 488 15.29 9.39 29.31
CA ALA A 488 14.91 8.04 29.70
C ALA A 488 13.39 7.82 29.53
N VAL A 489 12.95 7.63 28.29
CA VAL A 489 11.53 7.37 27.96
C VAL A 489 11.05 6.04 28.56
N TYR A 490 11.88 5.00 28.43
CA TYR A 490 11.62 3.68 28.98
C TYR A 490 12.25 3.48 30.36
N LYS A 491 11.57 2.74 31.24
CA LYS A 491 12.11 2.36 32.55
C LYS A 491 13.37 1.51 32.46
N SER A 492 13.51 0.73 31.38
CA SER A 492 14.69 -0.09 31.15
C SER A 492 15.48 0.39 29.93
N PRO A 493 16.82 0.48 30.03
CA PRO A 493 17.65 0.96 28.91
C PRO A 493 17.64 -0.01 27.72
N LYS A 494 17.37 -1.31 27.97
CA LYS A 494 17.26 -2.33 26.92
C LYS A 494 16.06 -2.09 26.00
N LEU A 495 14.92 -1.66 26.56
CA LEU A 495 13.74 -1.30 25.76
C LEU A 495 14.00 -0.02 24.95
N ASN A 496 14.69 0.96 25.55
CA ASN A 496 15.08 2.18 24.84
C ASN A 496 15.94 1.86 23.61
N GLY A 497 16.99 1.05 23.78
CA GLY A 497 17.86 0.64 22.67
C GLY A 497 17.15 -0.22 21.62
N LEU A 498 16.13 -0.98 21.99
CA LEU A 498 15.33 -1.76 21.04
C LEU A 498 14.46 -0.86 20.16
N ASP A 499 13.79 0.15 20.74
CA ASP A 499 13.01 1.13 19.99
C ASP A 499 13.91 2.01 19.10
N GLU A 500 15.06 2.42 19.62
CA GLU A 500 16.08 3.17 18.88
C GLU A 500 16.56 2.39 17.65
N PHE A 501 16.85 1.10 17.80
CA PHE A 501 17.21 0.22 16.69
C PHE A 501 16.15 0.21 15.59
N PHE A 502 14.87 0.05 15.94
CA PHE A 502 13.78 0.04 14.95
C PHE A 502 13.58 1.40 14.27
N LEU A 503 13.81 2.51 14.97
CA LEU A 503 13.78 3.85 14.38
C LEU A 503 14.98 4.10 13.46
N ILE A 504 16.16 3.59 13.78
CA ILE A 504 17.33 3.64 12.88
C ILE A 504 17.05 2.82 11.61
N CYS A 505 16.47 1.62 11.74
CA CYS A 505 16.03 0.83 10.59
C CYS A 505 15.07 1.64 9.70
N LEU A 506 14.09 2.30 10.30
CA LEU A 506 13.13 3.14 9.58
C LEU A 506 13.80 4.32 8.86
N LEU A 507 14.77 4.98 9.52
CA LEU A 507 15.54 6.07 8.94
C LEU A 507 16.34 5.61 7.71
N ILE A 508 17.08 4.49 7.84
CA ILE A 508 17.88 3.91 6.76
C ILE A 508 16.97 3.56 5.57
N THR A 509 15.84 2.91 5.81
CA THR A 509 14.87 2.58 4.75
C THR A 509 14.34 3.84 4.06
N THR A 510 14.01 4.89 4.83
CA THR A 510 13.49 6.15 4.27
C THR A 510 14.52 6.86 3.41
N VAL A 511 15.77 6.93 3.87
CA VAL A 511 16.88 7.51 3.11
C VAL A 511 17.16 6.70 1.85
N ALA A 512 17.14 5.36 1.92
CA ALA A 512 17.33 4.50 0.75
C ALA A 512 16.25 4.75 -0.32
N ILE A 513 14.99 4.90 0.07
CA ILE A 513 13.88 5.24 -0.86
C ILE A 513 14.10 6.62 -1.47
N TYR A 514 14.47 7.61 -0.65
CA TYR A 514 14.74 8.96 -1.13
C TYR A 514 15.89 9.00 -2.15
N VAL A 515 16.98 8.27 -1.89
CA VAL A 515 18.10 8.15 -2.82
C VAL A 515 17.68 7.46 -4.11
N SER A 516 16.93 6.35 -4.02
CA SER A 516 16.41 5.60 -5.17
C SER A 516 15.66 6.46 -6.17
N LYS A 517 15.04 7.53 -5.68
CA LYS A 517 14.24 8.42 -6.49
C LYS A 517 15.09 9.42 -7.30
N ASN A 518 16.26 9.76 -6.76
CA ASN A 518 17.16 10.74 -7.35
C ASN A 518 18.30 10.08 -8.14
N SER A 519 18.57 8.80 -7.94
CA SER A 519 19.63 8.05 -8.63
C SER A 519 19.06 6.98 -9.56
N ASN A 520 19.60 6.87 -10.77
CA ASN A 520 19.27 5.81 -11.73
C ASN A 520 19.73 4.39 -11.28
N ASP A 521 20.33 4.25 -10.09
CA ASP A 521 20.81 2.97 -9.56
C ASP A 521 19.80 2.38 -8.55
N SER A 522 18.78 1.70 -9.08
CA SER A 522 17.77 1.00 -8.29
C SER A 522 18.30 -0.26 -7.59
N SER A 523 19.47 -0.77 -7.99
CA SER A 523 20.00 -2.05 -7.52
C SER A 523 20.50 -1.99 -6.07
N GLY A 524 21.20 -0.93 -5.69
CA GLY A 524 21.71 -0.75 -4.32
C GLY A 524 20.61 -0.53 -3.28
N VAL A 525 19.48 0.04 -3.69
CA VAL A 525 18.33 0.34 -2.82
C VAL A 525 17.64 -0.96 -2.41
N ASN A 526 17.39 -1.86 -3.37
CA ASN A 526 16.77 -3.16 -3.12
C ASN A 526 17.62 -3.97 -2.13
N ILE A 527 18.95 -3.99 -2.29
CA ILE A 527 19.86 -4.66 -1.37
C ILE A 527 19.76 -4.09 0.05
N THR A 528 19.75 -2.75 0.18
CA THR A 528 19.64 -2.07 1.48
C THR A 528 18.33 -2.43 2.19
N GLN A 529 17.20 -2.42 1.47
CA GLN A 529 15.90 -2.80 2.02
C GLN A 529 15.85 -4.25 2.50
N ILE A 530 16.39 -5.19 1.71
CA ILE A 530 16.49 -6.61 2.10
C ILE A 530 17.26 -6.75 3.41
N ILE A 531 18.42 -6.09 3.51
CA ILE A 531 19.27 -6.16 4.69
C ILE A 531 18.51 -5.64 5.93
N VAL A 532 17.90 -4.47 5.84
CA VAL A 532 17.15 -3.87 6.97
C VAL A 532 15.98 -4.75 7.41
N PHE A 533 15.17 -5.25 6.46
CA PHE A 533 14.04 -6.11 6.78
C PHE A 533 14.48 -7.46 7.35
N THR A 534 15.60 -8.00 6.88
CA THR A 534 16.21 -9.22 7.45
C THR A 534 16.64 -8.99 8.89
N PHE A 535 17.29 -7.86 9.19
CA PHE A 535 17.64 -7.51 10.57
C PHE A 535 16.41 -7.35 11.47
N ALA A 536 15.36 -6.67 10.99
CA ALA A 536 14.10 -6.54 11.72
C ALA A 536 13.45 -7.91 12.01
N PHE A 537 13.48 -8.83 11.03
CA PHE A 537 12.96 -10.20 11.18
C PHE A 537 13.78 -11.02 12.19
N VAL A 538 15.12 -10.96 12.14
CA VAL A 538 15.99 -11.63 13.12
C VAL A 538 15.75 -11.08 14.53
N CYS A 539 15.61 -9.77 14.68
CA CYS A 539 15.26 -9.16 15.96
C CYS A 539 13.90 -9.62 16.49
N PHE A 540 12.90 -9.76 15.62
CA PHE A 540 11.60 -10.34 15.99
C PHE A 540 11.72 -11.78 16.50
N LEU A 541 12.47 -12.64 15.80
CA LEU A 541 12.75 -14.00 16.28
C LEU A 541 13.48 -13.98 17.62
N GLY A 542 14.40 -13.03 17.82
CA GLY A 542 15.07 -12.79 19.10
C GLY A 542 14.10 -12.42 20.23
N ILE A 543 13.10 -11.57 19.97
CA ILE A 543 12.04 -11.22 20.93
C ILE A 543 11.23 -12.48 21.30
N ILE A 544 10.81 -13.28 20.31
CA ILE A 544 10.07 -14.53 20.56
C ILE A 544 10.92 -15.50 21.39
N ALA A 545 12.20 -15.67 21.03
CA ALA A 545 13.11 -16.56 21.74
C ALA A 545 13.32 -16.10 23.19
N TYR A 546 13.48 -14.79 23.42
CA TYR A 546 13.59 -14.20 24.75
C TYR A 546 12.37 -14.52 25.62
N HIS A 547 11.15 -14.30 25.10
CA HIS A 547 9.92 -14.58 25.84
C HIS A 547 9.71 -16.07 26.09
N THR A 548 10.02 -16.91 25.10
CA THR A 548 9.94 -18.37 25.23
C THR A 548 10.91 -18.89 26.30
N TYR A 549 12.15 -18.39 26.31
CA TYR A 549 13.16 -18.76 27.30
C TYR A 549 12.83 -18.23 28.71
N SER A 550 12.25 -17.03 28.79
CA SER A 550 11.91 -16.39 30.06
C SER A 550 10.85 -17.16 30.87
N LYS A 551 10.07 -18.03 30.21
CA LYS A 551 9.11 -18.89 30.91
C LYS A 551 9.79 -19.79 31.93
N GLU A 552 9.30 -19.76 33.15
CA GLU A 552 9.89 -20.48 34.28
C GLU A 552 10.01 -22.01 34.03
N ILE A 553 9.08 -22.59 33.26
CA ILE A 553 9.13 -24.00 32.82
C ILE A 553 10.35 -24.25 31.94
N VAL A 554 10.56 -23.43 30.90
CA VAL A 554 11.66 -23.58 29.94
C VAL A 554 13.00 -23.30 30.62
N LYS A 555 13.06 -22.25 31.44
CA LYS A 555 14.22 -21.90 32.27
C LYS A 555 14.62 -23.03 33.21
N ASN A 556 13.65 -23.71 33.83
CA ASN A 556 13.91 -24.85 34.71
C ASN A 556 14.37 -26.10 33.95
N THR A 557 13.79 -26.38 32.78
CA THR A 557 14.26 -27.47 31.90
C THR A 557 15.67 -27.23 31.40
N PHE A 558 15.99 -26.01 30.94
CA PHE A 558 17.35 -25.65 30.52
C PHE A 558 18.36 -25.70 31.67
N LYS A 559 17.99 -25.26 32.88
CA LYS A 559 18.82 -25.42 34.07
C LYS A 559 19.09 -26.90 34.39
N LYS A 560 18.10 -27.78 34.21
CA LYS A 560 18.25 -29.24 34.38
C LYS A 560 19.20 -29.82 33.32
N VAL A 561 19.04 -29.46 32.05
CA VAL A 561 19.93 -29.89 30.96
C VAL A 561 21.36 -29.40 31.20
N LYS A 562 21.56 -28.11 31.51
CA LYS A 562 22.90 -27.56 31.81
C LYS A 562 23.56 -28.23 33.02
N LYS A 563 22.79 -28.58 34.06
CA LYS A 563 23.29 -29.38 35.20
C LYS A 563 23.67 -30.81 34.79
N ALA A 564 22.91 -31.43 33.88
CA ALA A 564 23.23 -32.76 33.35
C ALA A 564 24.49 -32.74 32.47
N THR A 565 24.60 -31.79 31.53
CA THR A 565 25.80 -31.64 30.67
C THR A 565 27.05 -31.32 31.50
N LYS A 566 26.94 -30.47 32.54
CA LYS A 566 28.06 -30.19 33.44
C LYS A 566 28.47 -31.40 34.30
N LYS A 567 27.53 -32.29 34.64
CA LYS A 567 27.85 -33.56 35.32
C LYS A 567 28.55 -34.54 34.38
N VAL A 568 28.16 -34.59 33.10
CA VAL A 568 28.81 -35.42 32.08
C VAL A 568 30.24 -34.93 31.80
N SER A 569 30.46 -33.61 31.66
CA SER A 569 31.80 -33.06 31.45
C SER A 569 32.75 -33.24 32.64
N ILE A 570 32.22 -33.30 33.87
CA ILE A 570 33.01 -33.59 35.09
C ILE A 570 33.30 -35.10 35.20
N ALA A 571 32.40 -35.97 34.73
CA ALA A 571 32.63 -37.41 34.69
C ALA A 571 33.70 -37.79 33.64
N GLU A 572 33.76 -37.11 32.49
CA GLU A 572 34.82 -37.33 31.49
C GLU A 572 36.19 -36.81 31.98
N SER A 573 36.25 -35.67 32.67
CA SER A 573 37.51 -35.15 33.23
C SER A 573 38.00 -35.88 34.50
N GLY A 574 37.18 -36.77 35.07
CA GLY A 574 37.55 -37.63 36.21
C GLY A 574 38.14 -38.98 35.83
N SER A 575 38.23 -39.31 34.54
CA SER A 575 38.72 -40.62 34.06
C SER A 575 40.23 -40.72 33.83
N SER A 576 41.00 -39.69 34.17
CA SER A 576 42.47 -39.72 34.15
C SER A 576 43.06 -39.45 35.54
N ILE A 577 42.77 -40.31 36.51
CA ILE A 577 43.54 -40.38 37.76
C ILE A 577 44.18 -41.77 37.82
N LYS A 578 45.51 -41.76 37.84
CA LYS A 578 46.38 -42.93 37.92
C LYS A 578 46.06 -43.76 39.17
N ILE A 579 46.12 -45.07 38.95
CA ILE A 579 46.24 -46.12 39.95
C ILE A 579 47.52 -45.84 40.77
N ASP A 580 47.39 -45.77 42.09
CA ASP A 580 48.47 -46.10 43.01
C ASP A 580 47.91 -46.98 44.12
N ASP A 581 48.50 -48.17 44.24
CA ASP A 581 48.26 -49.16 45.27
C ASP A 581 48.85 -48.67 46.60
N ASN A 582 48.06 -48.70 47.69
CA ASN A 582 48.49 -49.28 48.97
C ASN A 582 47.41 -49.18 50.07
N MET A 583 47.27 -50.30 50.77
CA MET A 583 46.36 -50.61 51.86
C MET A 583 47.02 -50.29 53.22
N SER A 584 46.33 -49.62 54.16
CA SER A 584 45.85 -50.22 55.43
C SER A 584 45.24 -49.20 56.43
N THR A 585 44.12 -49.63 57.02
CA THR A 585 43.62 -49.50 58.42
C THR A 585 43.62 -48.19 59.22
N ASP A 586 42.42 -47.96 59.78
CA ASP A 586 42.05 -47.44 61.12
C ASP A 586 41.62 -45.97 61.33
N GLU A 587 40.36 -45.89 61.78
CA GLU A 587 39.69 -44.96 62.72
C GLU A 587 40.00 -43.46 62.72
N ALA A 588 38.99 -42.63 62.43
CA ALA A 588 38.27 -41.87 63.49
C ALA A 588 37.21 -40.87 62.97
N ARG A 589 36.01 -41.00 63.54
CA ARG A 589 35.02 -39.98 63.98
C ARG A 589 34.27 -39.04 63.01
N MET A 590 32.94 -39.26 63.07
CA MET A 590 31.85 -38.30 63.35
C MET A 590 31.66 -37.08 62.44
N ARG A 591 30.50 -37.02 61.77
CA ARG A 591 29.34 -36.18 62.17
C ARG A 591 28.13 -36.42 61.24
N LEU A 592 27.04 -36.92 61.81
CA LEU A 592 25.67 -36.62 61.36
C LEU A 592 25.35 -35.16 61.75
N PRO A 593 24.52 -34.43 61.00
CA PRO A 593 23.11 -34.30 61.37
C PRO A 593 22.15 -34.33 60.17
N THR A 594 21.05 -35.07 60.26
CA THR A 594 19.70 -34.62 60.65
C THR A 594 18.92 -34.01 59.49
N VAL A 595 18.01 -34.84 58.98
CA VAL A 595 16.87 -34.46 58.14
C VAL A 595 15.91 -33.62 58.99
N THR A 596 15.68 -32.38 58.59
CA THR A 596 14.52 -31.60 59.01
C THR A 596 13.71 -31.21 57.78
N SER A 597 12.52 -31.78 57.70
CA SER A 597 11.42 -31.34 56.86
C SER A 597 10.96 -29.95 57.31
N SER A 598 11.03 -28.95 56.42
CA SER A 598 10.27 -27.72 56.59
C SER A 598 9.07 -27.73 55.64
N VAL A 599 7.91 -27.81 56.28
CA VAL A 599 6.58 -27.56 55.72
C VAL A 599 6.53 -26.11 55.25
N PHE A 600 6.15 -25.88 53.99
CA PHE A 600 5.86 -24.55 53.47
C PHE A 600 4.52 -24.08 54.05
N ASP A 601 4.59 -23.21 55.06
CA ASP A 601 3.45 -22.47 55.58
C ASP A 601 3.03 -21.38 54.58
N THR A 602 1.74 -21.33 54.24
CA THR A 602 1.16 -20.52 53.15
C THR A 602 0.45 -19.26 53.66
N SER A 603 0.78 -18.78 54.86
CA SER A 603 0.03 -17.72 55.53
C SER A 603 0.64 -16.30 55.50
N ILE A 604 1.82 -16.07 54.89
CA ILE A 604 2.52 -14.76 54.96
C ILE A 604 2.52 -13.99 53.61
N ILE A 605 1.37 -13.85 52.94
CA ILE A 605 1.26 -12.99 51.72
C ILE A 605 0.08 -11.99 51.76
N TYR A 606 -0.73 -11.94 52.83
CA TYR A 606 -1.88 -11.03 52.89
C TYR A 606 -1.77 -9.81 53.80
N GLU A 607 -0.61 -9.53 54.41
CA GLU A 607 -0.51 -8.51 55.48
C GLU A 607 0.52 -7.39 55.23
N LEU A 608 0.78 -7.04 53.96
CA LEU A 608 1.43 -5.77 53.61
C LEU A 608 0.60 -4.98 52.59
N ARG A 609 -0.52 -4.43 53.06
CA ARG A 609 -1.15 -3.27 52.45
C ARG A 609 -1.61 -2.33 53.57
N GLU A 610 -0.99 -1.16 53.57
CA GLU A 610 -1.20 0.03 54.44
C GLU A 610 -0.59 -0.05 55.85
N PRO A 611 0.12 1.02 56.24
CA PRO A 611 -0.59 2.14 56.86
C PRO A 611 -0.10 3.56 56.48
N LEU A 612 -0.97 4.53 56.81
CA LEU A 612 -0.71 5.92 57.21
C LEU A 612 -0.41 6.99 56.14
N LEU A 613 -1.47 7.73 55.79
CA LEU A 613 -1.44 9.18 55.62
C LEU A 613 -2.62 9.79 56.39
N ASP A 614 -2.48 9.84 57.72
CA ASP A 614 -3.06 10.90 58.53
C ASP A 614 -2.01 12.03 58.55
N ILE A 615 -2.30 13.14 57.86
CA ILE A 615 -1.75 14.44 58.22
C ILE A 615 -2.93 15.42 58.27
N GLN A 616 -3.12 15.88 59.50
CA GLN A 616 -4.06 16.83 60.02
C GLN A 616 -3.67 18.27 59.63
N GLU A 617 -4.69 19.10 59.36
CA GLU A 617 -4.80 20.57 59.53
C GLU A 617 -3.55 21.47 59.33
N SER A 618 -3.60 22.30 58.28
CA SER A 618 -3.51 23.78 58.36
C SER A 618 -3.99 24.43 57.06
#